data_AF-A0A1I4Z0M8-F1
#
_entry.id   AF-A0A1I4Z0M8-F1
#
_cell.length_a   1.000
_cell.length_b   1.000
_cell.length_c   1.000
_cell.angle_alpha   90.00
_cell.angle_beta   90.00
_cell.angle_gamma   90.00
#
_symmetry.space_group_name_H-M   'P 1'
#
loop_
_entity.id
_entity.type
_entity.pdbx_description
1 polymer ?
#
loop_
_entity_poly.entity_id
_entity_poly.type
_entity_poly.pdbx_seq_one_letter_code
_entity_poly.pdbx_strand_id
1 'polypeptide(L)'
;MSLKCLRALTYIYDRNICRCFVIYLSTSLLQSSLLQVNQMMKKINFFITAVLVILPSLALAKSVSYFEGKKFKAEIEYGCEEGNLTCDKVSLKSRSLKDNSSISLKGEAINKNCPDVCDFEGYNFTNGKYDYSFYPSLKGESLWDYIITFKGKVIAQDAGVMK
;
A
#
# COMPACT_ATOMS: atom_id res chain seq x y z
N MET A 1 -32.55 -51.71 39.60
CA MET A 1 -33.29 -52.93 39.23
C MET A 1 -34.50 -53.02 40.16
N SER A 2 -35.77 -53.05 39.77
CA SER A 2 -36.58 -52.67 38.59
C SER A 2 -38.00 -53.13 38.94
N LEU A 3 -39.07 -52.34 38.71
CA LEU A 3 -40.31 -52.74 38.01
C LEU A 3 -41.48 -51.73 38.16
N LYS A 4 -42.27 -51.62 37.07
CA LYS A 4 -43.67 -51.14 36.94
C LYS A 4 -43.84 -49.61 36.98
N CYS A 5 -44.19 -48.89 35.92
CA CYS A 5 -45.06 -49.15 34.76
C CYS A 5 -46.50 -49.58 35.12
N LEU A 6 -47.42 -48.64 34.86
CA LEU A 6 -48.81 -48.77 34.38
C LEU A 6 -50.02 -48.71 35.35
N ARG A 7 -50.98 -47.88 34.90
CA ARG A 7 -52.44 -47.75 35.21
C ARG A 7 -52.80 -46.87 36.40
N ALA A 8 -53.77 -45.96 36.34
CA ALA A 8 -54.73 -45.50 35.32
C ALA A 8 -55.21 -44.12 35.83
N LEU A 9 -55.50 -43.11 35.01
CA LEU A 9 -56.85 -42.83 34.54
C LEU A 9 -56.78 -41.77 33.44
N THR A 10 -56.81 -42.22 32.18
CA THR A 10 -57.51 -41.48 31.13
C THR A 10 -59.00 -41.53 31.44
N TYR A 11 -59.71 -40.39 31.41
CA TYR A 11 -60.93 -40.20 30.60
C TYR A 11 -61.60 -38.82 30.84
N ILE A 12 -61.59 -38.02 29.77
CA ILE A 12 -62.63 -37.06 29.34
C ILE A 12 -62.86 -35.78 30.16
N TYR A 13 -62.31 -34.66 29.69
CA TYR A 13 -62.93 -33.30 29.55
C TYR A 13 -61.83 -32.33 29.10
N ASP A 14 -61.89 -31.46 28.10
CA ASP A 14 -62.83 -31.17 27.01
C ASP A 14 -62.11 -30.18 26.05
N ARG A 15 -62.46 -30.21 24.76
CA ARG A 15 -61.72 -29.73 23.57
C ARG A 15 -61.37 -28.23 23.48
N ASN A 16 -61.70 -27.39 24.45
CA ASN A 16 -61.59 -25.93 24.31
C ASN A 16 -60.22 -25.33 24.68
N ILE A 17 -59.35 -26.08 25.34
CA ILE A 17 -58.00 -25.58 25.73
C ILE A 17 -57.04 -25.56 24.53
N CYS A 18 -57.22 -26.46 23.55
CA CYS A 18 -56.31 -26.55 22.40
C CYS A 18 -56.44 -25.37 21.41
N ARG A 19 -57.59 -24.70 21.31
CA ARG A 19 -57.74 -23.56 20.38
C ARG A 19 -57.07 -22.28 20.87
N CYS A 20 -57.08 -22.02 22.18
CA CYS A 20 -56.37 -20.86 22.75
C CYS A 20 -54.85 -21.06 22.72
N PHE A 21 -54.37 -22.29 22.94
CA PHE A 21 -52.94 -22.58 22.97
C PHE A 21 -52.27 -22.45 21.59
N VAL A 22 -52.98 -22.81 20.51
CA VAL A 22 -52.43 -22.75 19.13
C VAL A 22 -52.30 -21.31 18.62
N ILE A 23 -53.17 -20.39 19.01
CA ILE A 23 -53.12 -18.98 18.58
C ILE A 23 -52.01 -18.21 19.32
N TYR A 24 -51.78 -18.54 20.60
CA TYR A 24 -50.69 -17.95 21.38
C TYR A 24 -49.30 -18.47 20.96
N LEU A 25 -49.21 -19.73 20.52
CA LEU A 25 -47.95 -20.27 19.98
C LEU A 25 -47.60 -19.71 18.59
N SER A 26 -48.58 -19.49 17.71
CA SER A 26 -48.28 -18.99 16.35
C SER A 26 -47.86 -17.52 16.34
N THR A 27 -48.43 -16.68 17.22
CA THR A 27 -48.05 -15.27 17.37
C THR A 27 -46.70 -15.07 18.05
N SER A 28 -46.36 -15.89 19.05
CA SER A 28 -45.05 -15.86 19.70
C SER A 28 -43.91 -16.36 18.81
N LEU A 29 -44.16 -17.36 17.96
CA LEU A 29 -43.17 -17.86 16.99
C LEU A 29 -42.87 -16.86 15.86
N LEU A 30 -43.87 -16.10 15.38
CA LEU A 30 -43.68 -15.03 14.39
C LEU A 30 -42.93 -13.80 14.94
N GLN A 31 -43.06 -13.51 16.24
CA GLN A 31 -42.31 -12.41 16.89
C GLN A 31 -40.81 -12.73 17.04
N SER A 32 -40.47 -14.01 17.23
CA SER A 32 -39.09 -14.47 17.46
C SER A 32 -38.22 -14.50 16.20
N SER A 33 -38.80 -14.75 15.03
CA SER A 33 -38.07 -14.79 13.76
C SER A 33 -37.72 -13.38 13.22
N LEU A 34 -38.58 -12.39 13.40
CA LEU A 34 -38.31 -11.00 12.98
C LEU A 34 -37.27 -10.27 13.87
N LEU A 35 -37.13 -10.66 15.15
CA LEU A 35 -36.13 -10.09 16.05
C LEU A 35 -34.70 -10.66 15.82
N GLN A 36 -34.59 -11.89 15.30
CA GLN A 36 -33.30 -12.53 15.04
C GLN A 36 -32.61 -12.06 13.74
N VAL A 37 -33.37 -11.62 12.72
CA VAL A 37 -32.79 -11.08 11.49
C VAL A 37 -32.09 -9.73 11.75
N ASN A 38 -32.66 -8.87 12.61
CA ASN A 38 -32.08 -7.56 12.96
C ASN A 38 -30.80 -7.63 13.82
N GLN A 39 -30.61 -8.71 14.58
CA GLN A 39 -29.41 -8.92 15.40
C GLN A 39 -28.22 -9.46 14.58
N MET A 40 -28.47 -10.24 13.52
CA MET A 40 -27.41 -10.75 12.65
C MET A 40 -26.95 -9.75 11.59
N MET A 41 -27.86 -8.92 11.03
CA MET A 41 -27.49 -7.89 10.06
C MET A 41 -26.66 -6.76 10.68
N LYS A 42 -26.86 -6.43 11.97
CA LYS A 42 -26.04 -5.43 12.70
C LYS A 42 -24.62 -5.90 12.98
N LYS A 43 -24.42 -7.18 13.31
CA LYS A 43 -23.09 -7.76 13.56
C LYS A 43 -22.28 -7.86 12.27
N ILE A 44 -22.91 -8.23 11.15
CA ILE A 44 -22.27 -8.26 9.83
C ILE A 44 -21.89 -6.85 9.36
N ASN A 45 -22.77 -5.86 9.52
CA ASN A 45 -22.44 -4.46 9.18
C ASN A 45 -21.31 -3.89 10.04
N PHE A 46 -21.21 -4.28 11.32
CA PHE A 46 -20.14 -3.86 12.22
C PHE A 46 -18.78 -4.48 11.85
N PHE A 47 -18.75 -5.74 11.45
CA PHE A 47 -17.52 -6.38 10.95
C PHE A 47 -17.06 -5.79 9.61
N ILE A 48 -17.98 -5.47 8.69
CA ILE A 48 -17.64 -4.85 7.40
C ILE A 48 -17.09 -3.43 7.58
N THR A 49 -17.66 -2.63 8.50
CA THR A 49 -17.14 -1.29 8.81
C THR A 49 -15.78 -1.31 9.51
N ALA A 50 -15.52 -2.30 10.38
CA ALA A 50 -14.22 -2.43 11.03
C ALA A 50 -13.09 -2.80 10.04
N VAL A 51 -13.36 -3.63 9.02
CA VAL A 51 -12.36 -4.01 8.01
C VAL A 51 -12.01 -2.84 7.07
N LEU A 52 -12.98 -2.00 6.72
CA LEU A 52 -12.76 -0.83 5.84
C LEU A 52 -11.95 0.30 6.48
N VAL A 53 -11.91 0.40 7.81
CA VAL A 53 -11.18 1.46 8.54
C VAL A 53 -9.69 1.13 8.75
N ILE A 54 -9.29 -0.15 8.69
CA ILE A 54 -7.92 -0.58 8.99
C ILE A 54 -6.99 -0.56 7.75
N LEU A 55 -7.55 -0.39 6.54
CA LEU A 55 -6.81 -0.51 5.28
C LEU A 55 -5.92 0.68 4.82
N PRO A 56 -5.88 1.90 5.40
CA PRO A 56 -5.14 2.99 4.75
C PRO A 56 -3.70 3.21 5.27
N SER A 57 -2.99 2.21 5.80
CA SER A 57 -1.69 2.44 6.47
C SER A 57 -0.42 2.03 5.70
N LEU A 58 -0.49 1.72 4.40
CA LEU A 58 0.70 1.40 3.57
C LEU A 58 0.84 2.29 2.34
N ALA A 59 0.57 3.59 2.47
CA ALA A 59 0.92 4.54 1.42
C ALA A 59 2.43 4.80 1.43
N LEU A 60 3.19 4.03 0.65
CA LEU A 60 4.58 4.37 0.36
C LEU A 60 4.58 5.54 -0.63
N ALA A 61 4.89 6.75 -0.16
CA ALA A 61 5.01 7.92 -1.02
C ALA A 61 6.26 7.76 -1.89
N LYS A 62 6.04 7.39 -3.17
CA LYS A 62 7.11 7.27 -4.14
C LYS A 62 7.28 8.60 -4.85
N SER A 63 8.40 9.29 -4.58
CA SER A 63 8.74 10.52 -5.29
C SER A 63 9.33 10.18 -6.65
N VAL A 64 8.96 10.89 -7.71
CA VAL A 64 9.53 10.68 -9.05
C VAL A 64 10.01 12.02 -9.58
N SER A 65 11.27 12.08 -9.99
CA SER A 65 11.89 13.26 -10.59
C SER A 65 12.27 13.01 -12.04
N TYR A 66 12.03 14.00 -12.89
CA TYR A 66 12.26 13.91 -14.33
C TYR A 66 13.41 14.82 -14.76
N PHE A 67 14.45 14.23 -15.35
CA PHE A 67 15.56 14.94 -15.96
C PHE A 67 15.28 15.19 -17.43
N GLU A 68 15.35 16.46 -17.83
CA GLU A 68 15.30 16.86 -19.23
C GLU A 68 16.60 17.57 -19.63
N GLY A 69 17.53 16.80 -20.21
CA GLY A 69 18.76 17.29 -20.81
C GLY A 69 18.69 17.40 -22.34
N LYS A 70 19.80 17.82 -22.94
CA LYS A 70 19.91 17.96 -24.42
C LYS A 70 20.23 16.64 -25.11
N LYS A 71 20.89 15.72 -24.40
CA LYS A 71 21.34 14.42 -24.91
C LYS A 71 20.57 13.27 -24.29
N PHE A 72 20.13 13.43 -23.04
CA PHE A 72 19.44 12.38 -22.29
C PHE A 72 18.16 12.90 -21.65
N LYS A 73 17.19 11.99 -21.52
CA LYS A 73 16.08 12.11 -20.58
C LYS A 73 16.23 11.04 -19.51
N ALA A 74 15.89 11.36 -18.27
CA ALA A 74 15.91 10.37 -17.21
C ALA A 74 14.73 10.52 -16.26
N GLU A 75 14.35 9.40 -15.65
CA GLU A 75 13.37 9.32 -14.58
C GLU A 75 14.09 8.72 -13.37
N ILE A 76 14.05 9.42 -12.25
CA ILE A 76 14.67 9.01 -10.99
C ILE A 76 13.55 8.77 -9.98
N GLU A 77 13.48 7.54 -9.47
CA GLU A 77 12.42 7.10 -8.57
C GLU A 77 12.93 6.98 -7.14
N TYR A 78 12.34 7.82 -6.30
CA TYR A 78 12.37 7.94 -4.86
C TYR A 78 11.79 6.72 -4.11
N GLY A 79 12.51 5.62 -3.91
CA GLY A 79 11.95 4.39 -3.32
C GLY A 79 12.07 4.24 -1.79
N CYS A 80 12.43 5.29 -1.06
CA CYS A 80 12.61 5.24 0.40
C CYS A 80 11.49 5.95 1.17
N GLU A 81 11.34 5.59 2.45
CA GLU A 81 10.44 6.28 3.37
C GLU A 81 10.82 7.76 3.50
N GLU A 82 9.82 8.62 3.64
CA GLU A 82 10.03 10.06 3.84
C GLU A 82 10.94 10.30 5.06
N GLY A 83 11.96 11.14 4.88
CA GLY A 83 12.94 11.44 5.93
C GLY A 83 14.15 10.50 5.98
N ASN A 84 14.22 9.46 5.15
CA ASN A 84 15.41 8.63 5.07
C ASN A 84 16.51 9.28 4.21
N LEU A 85 17.47 9.93 4.87
CA LEU A 85 18.54 10.64 4.19
C LEU A 85 19.53 9.69 3.49
N THR A 86 19.68 8.44 3.95
CA THR A 86 20.55 7.41 3.33
C THR A 86 19.70 6.43 2.53
N CYS A 87 19.23 6.89 1.37
CA CYS A 87 18.38 6.08 0.51
C CYS A 87 19.19 5.29 -0.52
N ASP A 88 19.26 3.98 -0.31
CA ASP A 88 19.91 3.02 -1.23
C ASP A 88 18.91 2.41 -2.23
N LYS A 89 17.65 2.86 -2.20
CA LYS A 89 16.55 2.34 -3.03
C LYS A 89 16.11 3.38 -4.05
N VAL A 90 17.07 3.98 -4.75
CA VAL A 90 16.78 4.89 -5.87
C VAL A 90 16.86 4.11 -7.17
N SER A 91 15.92 4.31 -8.08
CA SER A 91 15.98 3.72 -9.43
C SER A 91 16.08 4.78 -10.51
N LEU A 92 16.94 4.53 -11.50
CA LEU A 92 17.13 5.37 -12.67
C LEU A 92 16.57 4.67 -13.89
N LYS A 93 15.83 5.39 -14.72
CA LYS A 93 15.51 5.02 -16.10
C LYS A 93 15.98 6.12 -17.02
N SER A 94 17.12 5.92 -17.67
CA SER A 94 17.72 6.90 -18.60
C SER A 94 17.48 6.49 -20.04
N ARG A 95 17.25 7.47 -20.92
CA ARG A 95 17.06 7.31 -22.36
C ARG A 95 17.94 8.31 -23.11
N SER A 96 18.72 7.79 -24.06
CA SER A 96 19.49 8.59 -25.02
C SER A 96 18.57 9.15 -26.10
N LEU A 97 18.69 10.46 -26.37
CA LEU A 97 17.93 11.13 -27.44
C LEU A 97 18.56 10.89 -28.83
N LYS A 98 19.82 10.46 -28.90
CA LYS A 98 20.52 10.22 -30.16
C LYS A 98 20.00 8.97 -30.88
N ASP A 99 19.80 7.89 -30.13
CA ASP A 99 19.49 6.55 -30.67
C ASP A 99 18.28 5.89 -30.00
N ASN A 100 17.59 6.60 -29.10
CA ASN A 100 16.46 6.08 -28.31
C ASN A 100 16.77 4.86 -27.44
N SER A 101 18.06 4.54 -27.23
CA SER A 101 18.44 3.49 -26.30
C SER A 101 18.06 3.87 -24.87
N SER A 102 17.67 2.88 -24.08
CA SER A 102 17.29 3.08 -22.67
C SER A 102 17.99 2.10 -21.75
N ILE A 103 18.19 2.53 -20.51
CA ILE A 103 18.80 1.73 -19.45
C ILE A 103 18.01 1.94 -18.16
N SER A 104 17.92 0.89 -17.35
CA SER A 104 17.31 0.94 -16.02
C SER A 104 18.29 0.40 -14.99
N LEU A 105 18.56 1.20 -13.96
CA LEU A 105 19.57 0.93 -12.93
C LEU A 105 18.99 1.18 -11.54
N LYS A 106 19.58 0.51 -10.56
CA LYS A 106 19.40 0.84 -9.14
C LYS A 106 20.63 1.58 -8.65
N GLY A 107 20.43 2.44 -7.67
CA GLY A 107 21.47 3.29 -7.12
C GLY A 107 21.02 3.93 -5.82
N GLU A 108 21.77 4.94 -5.43
CA GLU A 108 21.71 5.54 -4.10
C GLU A 108 21.79 7.06 -4.16
N ALA A 109 21.27 7.71 -3.13
CA ALA A 109 21.48 9.13 -2.91
C ALA A 109 22.88 9.37 -2.33
N ILE A 110 23.60 10.32 -2.91
CA ILE A 110 24.91 10.77 -2.43
C ILE A 110 24.65 11.81 -1.35
N ASN A 111 25.16 11.55 -0.14
CA ASN A 111 25.10 12.49 0.97
C ASN A 111 26.48 12.66 1.60
N LYS A 112 26.78 13.84 2.11
CA LYS A 112 27.96 14.12 2.93
C LYS A 112 27.58 14.54 4.34
N ASN A 113 28.56 14.50 5.24
CA ASN A 113 28.48 15.00 6.63
C ASN A 113 27.46 14.28 7.55
N CYS A 114 26.97 13.10 7.15
CA CYS A 114 26.15 12.24 8.00
C CYS A 114 26.94 11.63 9.18
N PRO A 115 26.34 11.43 10.37
CA PRO A 115 24.91 11.57 10.67
C PRO A 115 24.46 12.95 11.20
N ASP A 116 25.38 13.85 11.57
CA ASP A 116 25.04 15.11 12.26
C ASP A 116 24.29 16.09 11.37
N VAL A 117 24.76 16.30 10.13
CA VAL A 117 24.12 17.12 9.10
C VAL A 117 24.27 16.40 7.78
N CYS A 118 23.22 15.72 7.30
CA CYS A 118 23.27 15.07 6.00
C CYS A 118 22.99 16.08 4.89
N ASP A 119 24.04 16.49 4.18
CA ASP A 119 23.94 17.35 3.01
C ASP A 119 23.77 16.48 1.76
N PHE A 120 22.62 16.61 1.10
CA PHE A 120 22.34 15.92 -0.15
C PHE A 120 23.16 16.52 -1.30
N GLU A 121 23.94 15.68 -1.98
CA GLU A 121 24.81 16.11 -3.09
C GLU A 121 24.35 15.61 -4.46
N GLY A 122 23.48 14.61 -4.53
CA GLY A 122 23.02 14.08 -5.81
C GLY A 122 22.68 12.60 -5.80
N TYR A 123 22.74 11.98 -6.96
CA TYR A 123 22.44 10.56 -7.14
C TYR A 123 23.56 9.84 -7.86
N ASN A 124 23.80 8.58 -7.47
CA ASN A 124 24.76 7.70 -8.13
C ASN A 124 24.11 6.37 -8.52
N PHE A 125 24.35 5.94 -9.75
CA PHE A 125 23.89 4.66 -10.28
C PHE A 125 25.04 3.97 -11.00
N THR A 126 25.16 2.65 -10.86
CA THR A 126 26.21 1.88 -11.53
C THR A 126 25.66 0.63 -12.18
N ASN A 127 26.23 0.23 -13.31
CA ASN A 127 26.01 -1.09 -13.92
C ASN A 127 27.23 -2.00 -13.77
N GLY A 128 28.16 -1.65 -12.88
CA GLY A 128 29.43 -2.35 -12.63
C GLY A 128 30.54 -1.98 -13.61
N LYS A 129 30.22 -1.46 -14.79
CA LYS A 129 31.20 -1.00 -15.80
C LYS A 129 31.22 0.52 -15.94
N TYR A 130 30.05 1.14 -15.91
CA TYR A 130 29.81 2.55 -16.06
C TYR A 130 29.10 3.09 -14.84
N ASP A 131 29.49 4.31 -14.45
CA ASP A 131 28.87 5.05 -13.37
C ASP A 131 28.13 6.25 -13.93
N TYR A 132 26.94 6.49 -13.40
CA TYR A 132 25.97 7.46 -13.86
C TYR A 132 25.62 8.34 -12.66
N SER A 133 26.06 9.59 -12.69
CA SER A 133 25.92 10.49 -11.55
C SER A 133 25.17 11.75 -11.93
N PHE A 134 24.29 12.21 -11.04
CA PHE A 134 23.54 13.45 -11.16
C PHE A 134 23.93 14.39 -10.03
N TYR A 135 24.30 15.63 -10.35
CA TYR A 135 24.65 16.65 -9.37
C TYR A 135 23.85 17.95 -9.60
N PRO A 136 23.40 18.63 -8.54
CA PRO A 136 22.82 19.96 -8.68
C PRO A 136 23.90 20.94 -9.15
N SER A 137 23.55 21.76 -10.14
CA SER A 137 24.47 22.70 -10.76
C SER A 137 24.46 24.04 -10.02
N LEU A 138 25.63 24.66 -9.86
CA LEU A 138 25.76 25.99 -9.27
C LEU A 138 25.25 27.13 -10.17
N LYS A 139 24.86 26.81 -11.41
CA LYS A 139 24.52 27.80 -12.46
C LYS A 139 23.06 28.28 -12.42
N GLY A 140 22.21 27.65 -11.62
CA GLY A 140 20.80 28.04 -11.51
C GLY A 140 19.96 27.02 -10.75
N GLU A 141 18.80 27.48 -10.29
CA GLU A 141 17.84 26.63 -9.59
C GLU A 141 17.32 25.53 -10.52
N SER A 142 17.20 24.31 -10.01
CA SER A 142 16.73 23.12 -10.74
C SER A 142 17.60 22.69 -11.93
N LEU A 143 18.79 23.28 -12.12
CA LEU A 143 19.76 22.79 -13.11
C LEU A 143 20.59 21.66 -12.53
N TRP A 144 20.78 20.63 -13.33
CA TRP A 144 21.49 19.42 -12.94
C TRP A 144 22.47 18.99 -14.02
N ASP A 145 23.63 18.53 -13.57
CA ASP A 145 24.68 17.95 -14.40
C ASP A 145 24.58 16.42 -14.34
N TYR A 146 24.40 15.80 -15.50
CA TYR A 146 24.38 14.35 -15.67
C TYR A 146 25.70 13.89 -16.29
N ILE A 147 26.45 13.07 -15.55
CA ILE A 147 27.81 12.65 -15.89
C ILE A 147 27.85 11.13 -15.98
N ILE A 148 28.37 10.62 -17.10
CA ILE A 148 28.61 9.19 -17.29
C ILE A 148 30.11 8.96 -17.34
N THR A 149 30.61 8.09 -16.48
CA THR A 149 32.03 7.74 -16.40
C THR A 149 32.26 6.27 -16.71
N PHE A 150 33.45 5.98 -17.26
CA PHE A 150 33.95 4.63 -17.49
C PHE A 150 35.34 4.54 -16.87
N LYS A 151 35.53 3.66 -15.88
CA LYS A 151 36.80 3.51 -15.14
C LYS A 151 37.32 4.86 -14.61
N GLY A 152 36.44 5.68 -14.05
CA GLY A 152 36.78 7.00 -13.50
C GLY A 152 37.04 8.10 -14.53
N LYS A 153 36.88 7.83 -15.84
CA LYS A 153 36.99 8.85 -16.89
C LYS A 153 35.62 9.26 -17.40
N VAL A 154 35.36 10.56 -17.50
CA VAL A 154 34.12 11.09 -18.09
C VAL A 154 34.08 10.73 -19.58
N ILE A 155 33.02 10.02 -19.99
CA ILE A 155 32.79 9.64 -21.39
C ILE A 155 31.60 10.38 -22.01
N ALA A 156 30.67 10.84 -21.18
CA ALA A 156 29.56 11.68 -21.60
C ALA A 156 29.15 12.60 -20.46
N GLN A 157 28.69 13.79 -20.84
CA GLN A 157 28.12 14.77 -19.94
C GLN A 157 26.95 15.47 -20.64
N ASP A 158 25.93 15.76 -19.85
CA ASP A 158 24.76 16.54 -20.24
C ASP A 158 24.35 17.45 -19.08
N ALA A 159 23.67 18.55 -19.43
CA ALA A 159 23.14 19.49 -18.46
C ALA A 159 21.66 19.71 -18.79
N GLY A 160 20.82 19.69 -17.76
CA GLY A 160 19.37 19.68 -17.93
C GLY A 160 18.64 20.23 -16.72
N VAL A 161 17.32 20.23 -16.81
CA VAL A 161 16.44 20.65 -15.72
C VAL A 161 15.88 19.41 -15.04
N MET A 162 15.86 19.42 -13.70
CA MET A 162 15.12 18.46 -12.89
C MET A 162 13.73 19.01 -12.57
N LYS A 163 12.69 18.22 -12.83
CA LYS A 163 11.29 18.55 -12.56
C LYS A 163 10.66 17.53 -11.63
#